data_AF-A0A1I4M5Z7-F1
#
_entry.id   AF-A0A1I4M5Z7-F1
#
_cell.length_a   1.000
_cell.length_b   1.000
_cell.length_c   1.000
_cell.angle_alpha   90.00
_cell.angle_beta   90.00
_cell.angle_gamma   90.00
#
_symmetry.space_group_name_H-M   'P 1'
#
loop_
_entity.id
_entity.type
_entity.pdbx_description
1 polymer ?
#
loop_
_entity_poly.entity_id
_entity_poly.type
_entity_poly.pdbx_seq_one_letter_code
_entity_poly.pdbx_strand_id
1 'polypeptide(L)'
;MMQLRTKTIVCFGDSNTWGYDAKTELRFDDQTRWTGLLATYLDSSYRVVEEGLSGRTSVCEDPLFEGLSGLSYLHPCLMSHSPLDLVIIMLGTNDTKARFGLTSYNIAQGIVRLAKKARGTVSGIGGRSPEVLVIAPPPIGEKYTKLQ
;
A
#
# COMPACT_ATOMS: atom_id res chain seq x y z
N MET A 1 -31.99 -7.03 -13.78
CA MET A 1 -31.37 -5.74 -13.39
C MET A 1 -30.08 -6.06 -12.65
N MET A 2 -28.91 -5.65 -13.16
CA MET A 2 -27.67 -5.75 -12.39
C MET A 2 -27.74 -4.70 -11.28
N GLN A 3 -27.74 -5.15 -10.03
CA GLN A 3 -27.65 -4.26 -8.88
C GLN A 3 -26.26 -3.59 -8.93
N LEU A 4 -26.23 -2.26 -8.98
CA LEU A 4 -24.98 -1.50 -8.90
C LEU A 4 -24.37 -1.75 -7.52
N ARG A 5 -23.25 -2.47 -7.49
CA ARG A 5 -22.50 -2.72 -6.25
C ARG A 5 -21.44 -1.65 -6.05
N THR A 6 -21.14 -1.34 -4.80
CA THR A 6 -19.96 -0.55 -4.44
C THR A 6 -18.68 -1.30 -4.85
N LYS A 7 -17.76 -0.59 -5.52
CA LYS A 7 -16.46 -1.13 -5.92
C LYS A 7 -15.45 -0.96 -4.78
N THR A 8 -14.73 -2.01 -4.40
CA THR A 8 -13.77 -1.95 -3.28
C THR A 8 -12.34 -1.78 -3.80
N ILE A 9 -11.64 -0.76 -3.30
CA ILE A 9 -10.23 -0.49 -3.60
C ILE A 9 -9.43 -0.60 -2.29
N VAL A 10 -8.42 -1.46 -2.25
CA VAL A 10 -7.45 -1.51 -1.14
C VAL A 10 -6.22 -0.68 -1.50
N CYS A 11 -5.89 0.31 -0.68
CA CYS A 11 -4.67 1.10 -0.78
C CYS A 11 -3.62 0.51 0.18
N PHE A 12 -2.76 -0.36 -0.34
CA PHE A 12 -1.73 -1.07 0.41
C PHE A 12 -0.40 -0.31 0.35
N GLY A 13 0.09 0.18 1.49
CA GLY A 13 1.34 0.94 1.48
C GLY A 13 1.98 1.16 2.83
N ASP A 14 2.90 2.12 2.87
CA ASP A 14 3.69 2.48 4.04
C ASP A 14 3.12 3.74 4.75
N SER A 15 3.98 4.52 5.41
CA SER A 15 3.64 5.79 6.06
C SER A 15 3.04 6.81 5.10
N ASN A 16 3.38 6.79 3.81
CA ASN A 16 2.77 7.67 2.81
C ASN A 16 1.29 7.33 2.59
N THR A 17 0.91 6.07 2.74
CA THR A 17 -0.48 5.62 2.69
C THR A 17 -1.18 5.75 4.02
N TRP A 18 -0.48 5.51 5.13
CA TRP A 18 -1.02 5.77 6.47
C TRP A 18 -1.31 7.26 6.67
N GLY A 19 -0.54 8.14 6.04
CA GLY A 19 -0.69 9.58 6.12
C GLY A 19 0.14 10.20 7.24
N TYR A 20 1.43 9.85 7.31
CA TYR A 20 2.34 10.42 8.30
C TYR A 20 2.64 11.90 8.00
N ASP A 21 2.39 12.77 8.97
CA ASP A 21 2.75 14.18 8.91
C ASP A 21 4.10 14.40 9.59
N ALA A 22 5.14 14.68 8.79
CA ALA A 22 6.49 14.92 9.30
C ALA A 22 6.63 16.22 10.12
N LYS A 23 5.65 17.14 10.09
CA LYS A 23 5.70 18.37 10.90
C LYS A 23 5.20 18.16 12.32
N THR A 24 4.15 17.35 12.46
CA THR A 24 3.48 17.10 13.74
C THR A 24 3.84 15.75 14.33
N GLU A 25 4.45 14.86 13.54
CA GLU A 25 4.71 13.46 13.83
C GLU A 25 3.44 12.63 14.07
N LEU A 26 2.28 13.17 13.66
CA LEU A 26 0.97 12.54 13.81
C LEU A 26 0.44 12.05 12.45
N ARG A 27 -0.81 11.61 12.45
CA ARG A 27 -1.54 11.22 11.24
C ARG A 27 -2.27 12.44 10.67
N PHE A 28 -2.11 12.69 9.37
CA PHE A 28 -2.99 13.60 8.63
C PHE A 28 -4.45 13.16 8.77
N ASP A 29 -5.36 14.14 8.77
CA ASP A 29 -6.80 13.87 8.78
C ASP A 29 -7.29 13.22 7.47
N ASP A 30 -8.54 12.76 7.50
CA ASP A 30 -9.16 12.04 6.39
C ASP A 30 -9.30 12.90 5.12
N GLN A 31 -9.29 14.23 5.24
CA GLN A 31 -9.41 15.13 4.08
C GLN A 31 -8.06 15.49 3.47
N THR A 32 -6.97 15.19 4.17
CA THR A 32 -5.60 15.50 3.73
C THR A 32 -4.89 14.27 3.17
N ARG A 33 -5.15 13.08 3.73
CA ARG A 33 -4.56 11.83 3.22
C ARG A 33 -5.01 11.55 1.79
N TRP A 34 -4.09 11.09 0.94
CA TRP A 34 -4.37 10.84 -0.47
C TRP A 34 -5.47 9.78 -0.67
N THR A 35 -5.59 8.83 0.24
CA THR A 35 -6.64 7.80 0.23
C THR A 35 -8.03 8.38 0.51
N GLY A 36 -8.13 9.37 1.40
CA GLY A 36 -9.39 10.08 1.66
C GLY A 36 -9.76 11.05 0.54
N LEU A 37 -8.77 11.71 -0.06
CA LEU A 37 -8.96 12.49 -1.29
C LEU A 37 -9.42 11.59 -2.46
N LEU A 38 -8.81 10.41 -2.61
CA LEU A 38 -9.22 9.41 -3.60
C LEU A 38 -10.70 9.01 -3.40
N ALA A 39 -11.12 8.74 -2.16
CA ALA A 39 -12.51 8.41 -1.85
C ALA A 39 -13.47 9.57 -2.21
N THR A 40 -13.04 10.81 -1.96
CA THR A 40 -13.83 12.01 -2.30
C THR A 40 -13.97 12.17 -3.82
N TYR A 41 -12.92 11.91 -4.59
CA TYR A 41 -12.95 12.05 -6.05
C TYR A 41 -13.66 10.90 -6.78
N LEU A 42 -13.72 9.70 -6.17
CA LEU A 42 -14.34 8.53 -6.78
C LEU A 42 -15.85 8.43 -6.52
N ASP A 43 -16.44 9.28 -5.68
CA ASP A 43 -17.84 9.22 -5.24
C ASP A 43 -18.25 7.97 -4.42
N SER A 44 -19.51 7.90 -4.00
CA SER A 44 -20.04 6.85 -3.10
C SER A 44 -20.20 5.48 -3.76
N SER A 45 -19.98 5.36 -5.07
CA SER A 45 -19.94 4.07 -5.77
C SER A 45 -18.65 3.28 -5.50
N TYR A 46 -17.68 3.89 -4.80
CA TYR A 46 -16.42 3.25 -4.39
C TYR A 46 -16.26 3.22 -2.87
N ARG A 47 -15.65 2.14 -2.38
CA ARG A 47 -15.17 1.99 -1.01
C ARG A 47 -13.65 1.92 -1.05
N VAL A 48 -13.00 2.95 -0.51
CA VAL A 48 -11.53 2.97 -0.34
C VAL A 48 -11.20 2.40 1.04
N VAL A 49 -10.35 1.37 1.06
CA VAL A 49 -9.84 0.73 2.26
C VAL A 49 -8.37 1.14 2.43
N GLU A 50 -8.08 1.80 3.55
CA GLU A 50 -6.74 2.29 3.87
C GLU A 50 -5.92 1.22 4.59
N GLU A 51 -4.95 0.62 3.91
CA GLU A 51 -4.03 -0.39 4.45
C GLU A 51 -2.60 0.16 4.45
N GLY A 52 -2.42 1.33 5.07
CA GLY A 52 -1.12 1.97 5.26
C GLY A 52 -0.50 1.59 6.61
N LEU A 53 0.77 1.17 6.62
CA LEU A 53 1.52 0.86 7.84
C LEU A 53 2.89 1.52 7.79
N SER A 54 3.13 2.48 8.67
CA SER A 54 4.43 3.15 8.78
C SER A 54 5.56 2.14 8.96
N GLY A 55 6.63 2.28 8.15
CA GLY A 55 7.76 1.36 8.15
C GLY A 55 7.63 0.12 7.26
N ARG A 56 6.43 -0.17 6.71
CA ARG A 56 6.21 -1.35 5.87
C ARG A 56 7.19 -1.41 4.69
N THR A 57 7.79 -2.58 4.50
CA THR A 57 8.66 -2.92 3.37
C THR A 57 7.88 -3.73 2.33
N SER A 58 8.46 -3.94 1.15
CA SER A 58 7.87 -4.85 0.17
C SER A 58 7.94 -6.31 0.64
N VAL A 59 9.15 -6.85 0.83
CA VAL A 59 9.39 -8.28 1.09
C VAL A 59 10.36 -8.53 2.23
N CYS A 60 10.94 -7.49 2.84
CA CYS A 60 11.95 -7.61 3.87
C CYS A 60 11.32 -7.72 5.26
N GLU A 61 11.74 -8.71 6.04
CA GLU A 61 11.50 -8.68 7.49
C GLU A 61 12.45 -7.65 8.10
N ASP A 62 11.91 -6.73 8.91
CA ASP A 62 12.71 -5.72 9.59
C ASP A 62 13.28 -6.32 10.89
N PRO A 63 14.61 -6.32 11.08
CA PRO A 63 15.21 -6.91 12.28
C PRO A 63 14.94 -6.11 13.56
N LEU A 64 14.45 -4.87 13.45
CA LEU A 64 14.19 -3.98 14.59
C LEU A 64 12.71 -3.94 14.99
N PHE A 65 11.80 -4.21 14.05
CA PHE A 65 10.36 -4.09 14.27
C PHE A 65 9.60 -5.22 13.56
N GLU A 66 8.76 -5.93 14.29
CA GLU A 66 7.98 -7.03 13.73
C GLU A 66 6.84 -6.57 12.81
N GLY A 67 6.38 -7.45 11.92
CA GLY A 67 5.16 -7.25 11.14
C GLY A 67 5.26 -6.23 10.00
N LEU A 68 6.45 -5.74 9.67
CA LEU A 68 6.64 -4.74 8.61
C LEU A 68 6.74 -5.33 7.20
N SER A 69 6.87 -6.64 7.04
CA SER A 69 6.91 -7.29 5.73
C SER A 69 5.54 -7.27 5.06
N GLY A 70 5.40 -6.47 4.00
CA GLY A 70 4.19 -6.44 3.19
C GLY A 70 3.84 -7.82 2.62
N LEU A 71 4.85 -8.62 2.29
CA LEU A 71 4.66 -9.96 1.73
C LEU A 71 3.96 -10.92 2.70
N SER A 72 4.33 -10.85 3.97
CA SER A 72 3.78 -11.70 5.02
C SER A 72 2.31 -11.32 5.31
N TYR A 73 1.98 -10.03 5.30
CA TYR A 73 0.65 -9.51 5.62
C TYR A 73 -0.35 -9.47 4.43
N LEU A 74 0.13 -9.38 3.18
CA LEU A 74 -0.74 -9.10 2.02
C LEU A 74 -1.90 -10.10 1.85
N HIS A 75 -1.66 -11.41 2.04
CA HIS A 75 -2.71 -12.40 1.83
C HIS A 75 -3.90 -12.27 2.81
N PRO A 76 -3.71 -12.30 4.14
CA PRO A 76 -4.81 -12.11 5.07
C PRO A 76 -5.51 -10.75 4.85
N CYS A 77 -4.75 -9.68 4.59
CA CYS A 77 -5.32 -8.37 4.24
C CYS A 77 -6.31 -8.44 3.06
N LEU A 78 -5.87 -8.98 1.91
CA LEU A 78 -6.74 -9.04 0.72
C LEU A 78 -7.95 -9.95 0.93
N MET A 79 -7.79 -11.07 1.64
CA MET A 79 -8.90 -11.98 1.93
C MET A 79 -9.92 -11.36 2.89
N SER A 80 -9.48 -10.63 3.91
CA SER A 80 -10.36 -9.94 4.87
C SER A 80 -11.20 -8.83 4.23
N HIS A 81 -10.75 -8.25 3.12
CA HIS A 81 -11.48 -7.18 2.42
C HIS A 81 -12.19 -7.64 1.14
N SER A 82 -12.09 -8.93 0.79
CA SER A 82 -12.75 -9.53 -0.36
C SER A 82 -14.28 -9.32 -0.33
N PRO A 83 -14.94 -9.05 -1.48
CA PRO A 83 -14.35 -9.04 -2.81
C PRO A 83 -13.84 -7.67 -3.26
N LEU A 84 -12.72 -7.68 -3.98
CA LEU A 84 -11.95 -6.51 -4.39
C LEU A 84 -12.07 -6.23 -5.89
N ASP A 85 -12.11 -4.94 -6.23
CA ASP A 85 -11.97 -4.47 -7.61
C ASP A 85 -10.51 -4.17 -7.94
N LEU A 86 -9.81 -3.49 -7.03
CA LEU A 86 -8.46 -3.00 -7.24
C LEU A 86 -7.63 -3.09 -5.95
N VAL A 87 -6.37 -3.47 -6.09
CA VAL A 87 -5.34 -3.31 -5.07
C VAL A 87 -4.30 -2.33 -5.60
N ILE A 88 -4.17 -1.19 -4.94
CA ILE A 88 -3.12 -0.20 -5.18
C ILE A 88 -1.96 -0.51 -4.24
N ILE A 89 -0.77 -0.73 -4.79
CA ILE A 89 0.46 -0.97 -4.03
C ILE A 89 1.40 0.20 -4.22
N MET A 90 1.69 0.94 -3.14
CA MET A 90 2.69 2.00 -3.10
C MET A 90 3.68 1.71 -1.98
N LEU A 91 4.80 1.07 -2.34
CA LEU A 91 5.86 0.63 -1.44
C LEU A 91 7.22 0.78 -2.11
N GLY A 92 8.29 0.60 -1.33
CA GLY A 92 9.68 0.67 -1.76
C GLY A 92 10.51 1.69 -0.99
N THR A 93 9.87 2.67 -0.34
CA THR A 93 10.57 3.68 0.46
C THR A 93 11.42 3.04 1.55
N ASN A 94 10.83 2.15 2.35
CA ASN A 94 11.53 1.52 3.48
C ASN A 94 12.56 0.49 3.05
N ASP A 95 12.38 -0.14 1.88
CA ASP A 95 13.33 -1.09 1.30
C ASP A 95 14.66 -0.42 0.94
N THR A 96 14.69 0.92 0.75
CA THR A 96 15.93 1.69 0.52
C THR A 96 16.79 1.87 1.77
N LYS A 97 16.29 1.54 2.97
CA LYS A 97 17.06 1.69 4.20
C LYS A 97 18.34 0.85 4.12
N ALA A 98 19.48 1.46 4.42
CA ALA A 98 20.80 0.85 4.30
C ALA A 98 20.91 -0.53 4.98
N ARG A 99 20.19 -0.74 6.09
CA ARG A 99 20.15 -2.01 6.82
C ARG A 99 19.70 -3.22 5.98
N PHE A 100 18.95 -3.01 4.90
CA PHE A 100 18.51 -4.10 4.02
C PHE A 100 19.48 -4.37 2.86
N GLY A 101 20.43 -3.47 2.59
CA GLY A 101 21.46 -3.68 1.57
C GLY A 101 20.93 -3.92 0.15
N LEU A 102 19.72 -3.45 -0.17
CA LEU A 102 19.08 -3.73 -1.45
C LEU A 102 19.47 -2.72 -2.54
N THR A 103 19.64 -3.23 -3.75
CA THR A 103 19.69 -2.40 -4.96
C THR A 103 18.29 -1.98 -5.40
N SER A 104 18.18 -0.91 -6.18
CA SER A 104 16.90 -0.49 -6.80
C SER A 104 16.24 -1.62 -7.61
N TYR A 105 17.05 -2.46 -8.27
CA TYR A 105 16.55 -3.65 -8.97
C TYR A 105 15.94 -4.67 -8.00
N ASN A 106 16.59 -4.96 -6.86
CA ASN A 106 16.03 -5.89 -5.87
C ASN A 106 14.73 -5.36 -5.26
N ILE A 107 14.66 -4.04 -5.00
CA ILE A 107 13.43 -3.39 -4.52
C ILE A 107 12.31 -3.57 -5.55
N ALA A 108 12.57 -3.29 -6.83
CA ALA A 108 11.60 -3.49 -7.90
C ALA A 108 11.12 -4.95 -7.99
N GLN A 109 12.04 -5.93 -7.86
CA GLN A 109 11.66 -7.35 -7.84
C GLN A 109 10.80 -7.72 -6.61
N GLY A 110 11.06 -7.11 -5.45
CA GLY A 110 10.22 -7.25 -4.27
C GLY A 110 8.79 -6.76 -4.51
N ILE A 111 8.64 -5.60 -5.15
CA ILE A 111 7.33 -5.05 -5.52
C ILE A 111 6.64 -5.92 -6.59
N VAL A 112 7.37 -6.42 -7.59
CA VAL A 112 6.84 -7.38 -8.59
C VAL A 112 6.32 -8.65 -7.90
N ARG A 113 7.04 -9.16 -6.89
CA ARG A 113 6.62 -10.32 -6.09
C ARG A 113 5.31 -10.04 -5.34
N LEU A 114 5.15 -8.85 -4.74
CA LEU A 114 3.89 -8.43 -4.12
C LEU A 114 2.74 -8.36 -5.12
N ALA A 115 2.95 -7.71 -6.27
CA ALA A 115 1.93 -7.58 -7.31
C ALA A 115 1.48 -8.95 -7.84
N LYS A 116 2.43 -9.88 -8.06
CA LYS A 116 2.13 -11.27 -8.43
C LYS A 116 1.36 -12.00 -7.33
N LYS A 117 1.71 -11.81 -6.04
CA LYS A 117 0.99 -12.39 -4.91
C LYS A 117 -0.46 -11.88 -4.84
N ALA A 118 -0.67 -10.57 -4.98
CA ALA A 118 -2.00 -9.96 -5.02
C ALA A 118 -2.85 -10.50 -6.18
N ARG A 119 -2.28 -10.56 -7.39
CA ARG A 119 -2.98 -11.15 -8.55
C ARG A 119 -3.25 -12.65 -8.39
N GLY A 120 -2.45 -13.36 -7.61
CA GLY A 120 -2.61 -14.78 -7.36
C GLY A 120 -3.69 -15.13 -6.32
N THR A 121 -4.31 -14.16 -5.66
CA THR A 121 -5.40 -14.42 -4.72
C THR A 121 -6.73 -14.60 -5.43
N VAL A 122 -7.69 -15.23 -4.74
CA VAL A 122 -9.10 -15.34 -5.14
C VAL A 122 -9.96 -14.25 -4.49
N SER A 123 -9.35 -13.11 -4.13
CA SER A 123 -10.02 -12.04 -3.37
C SER A 123 -10.80 -11.06 -4.24
N GLY A 124 -10.85 -11.27 -5.55
CA GLY A 124 -11.61 -10.46 -6.49
C GLY A 124 -13.04 -10.97 -6.68
N ILE A 125 -13.77 -10.32 -7.57
CA ILE A 125 -15.20 -10.57 -7.79
C ILE A 125 -15.46 -11.96 -8.34
N GLY A 126 -16.32 -12.71 -7.64
CA GLY A 126 -16.66 -14.09 -7.99
C GLY A 126 -15.51 -15.06 -7.77
N GLY A 127 -14.59 -14.76 -6.85
CA GLY A 127 -13.41 -15.59 -6.59
C GLY A 127 -12.29 -15.44 -7.62
N ARG A 128 -12.37 -14.41 -8.48
CA ARG A 128 -11.32 -14.08 -9.46
C ARG A 128 -10.16 -13.34 -8.80
N SER A 129 -9.10 -13.11 -9.54
CA SER A 129 -8.03 -12.19 -9.16
C SER A 129 -8.53 -10.74 -9.09
N PRO A 130 -8.05 -9.92 -8.13
CA PRO A 130 -8.24 -8.48 -8.19
C PRO A 130 -7.35 -7.85 -9.28
N GLU A 131 -7.73 -6.68 -9.79
CA GLU A 131 -6.80 -5.83 -10.54
C GLU A 131 -5.73 -5.28 -9.60
N VAL A 132 -4.54 -5.02 -10.13
CA VAL A 132 -3.40 -4.52 -9.34
C VAL A 132 -2.76 -3.33 -10.03
N LEU A 133 -2.68 -2.21 -9.32
CA LEU A 133 -1.96 -1.00 -9.72
C LEU A 133 -0.74 -0.82 -8.83
N VAL A 134 0.45 -0.74 -9.43
CA VAL A 134 1.69 -0.43 -8.73
C VAL A 134 2.02 1.05 -8.94
N ILE A 135 2.29 1.76 -7.84
CA ILE A 135 2.71 3.16 -7.83
C ILE A 135 4.12 3.22 -7.27
N ALA A 136 5.04 3.84 -8.02
CA ALA A 136 6.35 4.19 -7.49
C ALA A 136 6.19 5.38 -6.52
N PRO A 137 6.68 5.29 -5.27
CA PRO A 137 6.59 6.40 -4.33
C PRO A 137 7.46 7.59 -4.79
N PRO A 138 7.17 8.81 -4.32
CA PRO A 138 8.02 9.97 -4.60
C PRO A 138 9.48 9.72 -4.17
N PRO A 139 10.48 10.23 -4.91
CA PRO A 139 11.88 10.06 -4.57
C PRO A 139 12.20 10.77 -3.24
N ILE A 140 13.07 10.14 -2.44
CA ILE A 140 13.62 10.75 -1.22
C ILE A 140 14.64 11.81 -1.66
N GLY A 141 14.22 13.08 -1.67
CA GLY A 141 15.08 14.21 -2.06
C GLY A 141 15.77 14.92 -0.88
N GLU A 142 16.59 15.93 -1.17
CA GLU A 142 17.35 16.72 -0.17
C GLU A 142 16.51 17.33 0.95
N LYS A 143 15.21 17.54 0.71
CA LYS A 143 14.27 18.05 1.73
C LYS A 143 14.08 17.08 2.91
N TYR A 144 14.37 15.79 2.72
CA TYR A 144 14.31 14.77 3.77
C TYR A 144 15.60 14.68 4.61
N THR A 145 16.71 15.23 4.10
CA THR A 145 18.03 15.16 4.76
C THR A 145 18.21 16.18 5.88
N LYS A 146 17.36 17.22 5.93
CA LYS A 146 17.44 18.31 6.92
C LYS A 146 16.69 18.03 8.23
N LEU A 147 16.13 16.82 8.39
CA LEU A 147 15.34 16.40 9.55
C LEU A 147 16.00 15.25 10.33
N GLN A 148 17.25 14.90 10.00
CA GLN A 148 18.13 14.05 10.81
C GLN A 148 19.21 14.91 11.45
#